data_AF-A0A328FEE0-F1
#
_entry.id   AF-A0A328FEE0-F1
#
_cell.length_a   1.000
_cell.length_b   1.000
_cell.length_c   1.000
_cell.angle_alpha   90.00
_cell.angle_beta   90.00
_cell.angle_gamma   90.00
#
_symmetry.space_group_name_H-M   'P 1'
#
loop_
_entity.id
_entity.type
_entity.pdbx_description
1 polymer ?
#
loop_
_entity_poly.entity_id
_entity_poly.type
_entity_poly.pdbx_seq_one_letter_code
_entity_poly.pdbx_strand_id
1 'polypeptide(L)'
;MSESAVENIEEQLKQLLGESVPNQAVYNINAAMELAGILETKGFTFQLKDLCPKSMTETNWRATFLKEDTAFSAEHPQSSVAVCMAAVDALGPLS
;
A
#
# COMPACT_ATOMS: atom_id res chain seq x y z
N MET A 1 12.56 7.19 6.29
CA MET A 1 11.87 7.94 5.22
C MET A 1 11.66 9.36 5.71
N SER A 2 11.83 10.37 4.85
CA SER A 2 11.47 11.75 5.16
C SER A 2 9.96 11.93 5.06
N GLU A 3 9.38 12.90 5.78
CA GLU A 3 7.96 13.29 5.64
C GLU A 3 7.58 13.54 4.18
N SER A 4 8.51 14.07 3.39
CA SER A 4 8.33 14.29 1.95
C SER A 4 8.05 13.03 1.13
N ALA A 5 8.51 11.85 1.55
CA ALA A 5 8.22 10.59 0.84
C ALA A 5 6.79 10.11 1.11
N VAL A 6 6.29 10.37 2.33
CA VAL A 6 4.93 10.01 2.76
C VAL A 6 3.90 10.92 2.11
N GLU A 7 4.16 12.22 2.09
CA GLU A 7 3.32 13.21 1.39
C GLU A 7 3.19 12.88 -0.10
N ASN A 8 4.31 12.50 -0.73
CA ASN A 8 4.31 12.11 -2.14
C ASN A 8 3.43 10.87 -2.43
N ILE A 9 3.40 9.87 -1.52
CA ILE A 9 2.53 8.70 -1.66
C ILE A 9 1.05 9.10 -1.58
N GLU A 10 0.69 9.98 -0.63
CA GLU A 10 -0.70 10.47 -0.52
C GLU A 10 -1.14 11.24 -1.76
N GLU A 11 -0.28 12.09 -2.30
CA GLU A 11 -0.55 12.83 -3.53
C GLU A 11 -0.73 11.90 -4.73
N GLN A 12 0.14 10.90 -4.89
CA GLN A 12 0.02 9.91 -5.97
C GLN A 12 -1.28 9.12 -5.87
N LEU A 13 -1.66 8.65 -4.67
CA LEU A 13 -2.92 7.96 -4.48
C LEU A 13 -4.13 8.84 -4.82
N LYS A 14 -4.11 10.12 -4.41
CA LYS A 14 -5.16 11.08 -4.75
C LYS A 14 -5.26 11.32 -6.25
N GLN A 15 -4.14 11.35 -6.97
CA GLN A 15 -4.15 11.46 -8.43
C GLN A 15 -4.74 10.22 -9.11
N LEU A 16 -4.48 9.02 -8.58
CA LEU A 16 -4.90 7.75 -9.16
C LEU A 16 -6.36 7.37 -8.83
N LEU A 17 -6.84 7.71 -7.64
CA LEU A 17 -8.16 7.30 -7.13
C LEU A 17 -9.11 8.46 -6.78
N GLY A 18 -8.62 9.70 -6.76
CA GLY A 18 -9.43 10.87 -6.43
C GLY A 18 -10.03 10.80 -5.03
N GLU A 19 -11.33 11.09 -4.94
CA GLU A 19 -12.11 11.05 -3.69
C GLU A 19 -12.29 9.65 -3.11
N SER A 20 -11.92 8.60 -3.86
CA SER A 20 -12.00 7.23 -3.35
C SER A 20 -10.84 6.89 -2.40
N VAL A 21 -9.82 7.73 -2.27
CA VAL A 21 -8.71 7.47 -1.33
C VAL A 21 -9.24 7.57 0.12
N PRO A 22 -9.13 6.50 0.93
CA PRO A 22 -9.50 6.57 2.34
C PRO A 22 -8.67 7.60 3.10
N ASN A 23 -9.31 8.31 4.02
CA ASN A 23 -8.64 9.36 4.79
C ASN A 23 -7.51 8.77 5.65
N GLN A 24 -6.33 9.40 5.61
CA GLN A 24 -5.14 8.99 6.37
C GLN A 24 -4.62 7.58 6.03
N ALA A 25 -4.88 7.05 4.82
CA ALA A 25 -4.46 5.71 4.42
C ALA A 25 -2.97 5.44 4.67
N VAL A 26 -2.08 6.42 4.47
CA VAL A 26 -0.63 6.21 4.65
C VAL A 26 -0.23 6.14 6.13
N TYR A 27 -1.04 6.72 7.04
CA TYR A 27 -0.77 6.77 8.47
C TYR A 27 -1.54 5.72 9.28
N ASN A 28 -2.66 5.20 8.75
CA ASN A 28 -3.57 4.32 9.46
C ASN A 28 -3.79 3.02 8.69
N ILE A 29 -3.39 1.90 9.31
CA ILE A 29 -3.53 0.57 8.68
C ILE A 29 -4.98 0.22 8.35
N ASN A 30 -5.96 0.63 9.15
CA ASN A 30 -7.36 0.33 8.84
C ASN A 30 -7.81 1.06 7.56
N ALA A 31 -7.45 2.33 7.40
CA ALA A 31 -7.70 3.09 6.17
C ALA A 31 -6.90 2.51 4.98
N ALA A 32 -5.69 2.02 5.20
CA ALA A 32 -4.93 1.30 4.18
C ALA A 32 -5.59 -0.03 3.76
N MET A 33 -6.22 -0.74 4.68
CA MET A 33 -6.98 -1.95 4.38
C MET A 33 -8.28 -1.64 3.60
N GLU A 34 -8.94 -0.51 3.89
CA GLU A 34 -10.04 -0.01 3.06
C GLU A 34 -9.56 0.28 1.63
N LEU A 35 -8.38 0.88 1.49
CA LEU A 35 -7.75 1.11 0.18
C LEU A 35 -7.50 -0.22 -0.55
N ALA A 36 -6.99 -1.23 0.17
CA ALA A 36 -6.83 -2.56 -0.40
C ALA A 36 -8.15 -3.14 -0.90
N GLY A 37 -9.23 -3.02 -0.12
CA GLY A 37 -10.57 -3.43 -0.55
C GLY A 37 -11.06 -2.70 -1.82
N ILE A 38 -10.74 -1.42 -1.97
CA ILE A 38 -11.03 -0.68 -3.22
C ILE A 38 -10.28 -1.29 -4.41
N LEU A 39 -9.01 -1.63 -4.26
CA LEU A 39 -8.25 -2.33 -5.31
C LEU A 39 -8.84 -3.71 -5.59
N GLU A 40 -9.30 -4.45 -4.57
CA GLU A 40 -9.98 -5.73 -4.79
C GLU A 40 -11.23 -5.59 -5.66
N THR A 41 -12.02 -4.53 -5.49
CA THR A 41 -13.16 -4.25 -6.38
C THR A 41 -12.75 -3.97 -7.83
N LYS A 42 -11.48 -3.61 -8.08
CA LYS A 42 -10.88 -3.38 -9.41
C LYS A 42 -10.19 -4.63 -9.98
N GLY A 43 -10.38 -5.79 -9.34
CA GLY A 43 -9.88 -7.08 -9.78
C GLY A 43 -8.49 -7.45 -9.26
N PHE A 44 -7.98 -6.73 -8.26
CA PHE A 44 -6.75 -7.12 -7.59
C PHE A 44 -7.03 -8.16 -6.50
N THR A 45 -6.03 -8.97 -6.14
CA THR A 45 -6.00 -9.76 -4.92
C THR A 45 -4.94 -9.16 -4.00
N PHE A 46 -5.26 -9.00 -2.73
CA PHE A 46 -4.35 -8.38 -1.76
C PHE A 46 -3.75 -9.39 -0.77
N GLN A 47 -2.47 -9.22 -0.45
CA GLN A 47 -1.78 -9.94 0.61
C GLN A 47 -0.90 -8.98 1.42
N LEU A 48 -0.91 -9.16 2.74
CA LEU A 48 -0.01 -8.46 3.67
C LEU A 48 0.74 -9.49 4.51
N LYS A 49 2.08 -9.38 4.53
CA LYS A 49 2.95 -10.31 5.23
C LYS A 49 3.91 -9.57 6.16
N ASP A 50 3.97 -10.01 7.41
CA ASP A 50 5.06 -9.66 8.32
C ASP A 50 6.33 -10.43 7.92
N LEU A 51 7.41 -9.70 7.64
CA LEU A 51 8.70 -10.24 7.22
C LEU A 51 9.66 -10.48 8.37
N CYS A 52 9.40 -9.91 9.55
CA CYS A 52 10.21 -10.13 10.74
C CYS A 52 9.40 -10.82 11.86
N PRO A 53 8.67 -11.91 11.57
CA PRO A 53 7.88 -12.57 12.59
C PRO A 53 8.82 -13.07 13.69
N LYS A 54 8.54 -12.69 14.95
CA LYS A 54 9.31 -12.99 16.18
C LYS A 54 10.43 -12.01 16.51
N SER A 55 10.68 -10.98 15.70
CA SER A 55 11.55 -9.89 16.13
C SER A 55 10.79 -8.97 17.10
N MET A 56 11.44 -8.63 18.22
CA MET A 56 10.89 -7.69 19.21
C MET A 56 11.33 -6.25 18.92
N THR A 57 12.26 -6.05 17.99
CA THR A 57 12.94 -4.77 17.74
C THR A 57 12.82 -4.31 16.29
N GLU A 58 12.56 -5.23 15.37
CA GLU A 58 12.44 -4.94 13.95
C GLU A 58 11.04 -5.25 13.48
N THR A 59 10.42 -4.31 12.78
CA THR A 59 9.16 -4.50 12.09
C THR A 59 9.41 -4.25 10.61
N ASN A 60 9.02 -5.19 9.76
CA ASN A 60 9.01 -4.98 8.32
C ASN A 60 7.83 -5.71 7.71
N TRP A 61 7.10 -5.01 6.85
CA TRP A 61 5.87 -5.51 6.24
C TRP A 61 6.02 -5.50 4.73
N ARG A 62 5.54 -6.56 4.09
CA ARG A 62 5.38 -6.61 2.64
C ARG A 62 3.91 -6.62 2.28
N ALA A 63 3.46 -5.60 1.55
CA ALA A 63 2.18 -5.59 0.90
C ALA A 63 2.34 -6.08 -0.54
N THR A 64 1.37 -6.83 -1.06
CA THR A 64 1.37 -7.30 -2.44
C THR A 64 -0.04 -7.25 -3.01
N PHE A 65 -0.19 -6.56 -4.13
CA PHE A 65 -1.37 -6.62 -4.98
C PHE A 65 -1.07 -7.47 -6.20
N LEU A 66 -1.93 -8.43 -6.50
CA LEU A 66 -1.83 -9.27 -7.69
C LEU A 66 -2.99 -8.98 -8.62
N LYS A 67 -2.72 -8.79 -9.91
CA LYS A 67 -3.75 -8.74 -10.94
C LYS A 67 -3.26 -9.49 -12.15
N GLU A 68 -4.08 -10.44 -12.59
CA GLU A 68 -3.70 -11.41 -13.63
C GLU A 68 -2.40 -12.11 -13.21
N ASP A 69 -1.32 -11.97 -13.98
CA ASP A 69 0.00 -12.57 -13.69
C ASP A 69 1.03 -11.55 -13.17
N THR A 70 0.61 -10.32 -12.86
CA THR A 70 1.50 -9.26 -12.38
C THR A 70 1.34 -9.07 -10.87
N ALA A 71 2.46 -9.04 -10.16
CA ALA A 71 2.53 -8.75 -8.74
C ALA A 71 3.21 -7.40 -8.51
N PHE A 72 2.53 -6.54 -7.76
CA PHE A 72 3.00 -5.22 -7.33
C PHE A 72 3.24 -5.29 -5.84
N SER A 73 4.48 -5.10 -5.40
CA SER A 73 4.84 -5.30 -4.00
C SER A 73 5.74 -4.21 -3.48
N ALA A 74 5.50 -3.81 -2.23
CA ALA A 74 6.33 -2.86 -1.53
C ALA A 74 6.58 -3.32 -0.10
N GLU A 75 7.75 -2.94 0.42
CA GLU A 75 8.16 -3.21 1.78
C GLU A 75 8.34 -1.93 2.58
N HIS A 76 7.88 -1.94 3.83
CA HIS A 76 8.13 -0.85 4.74
C HIS A 76 7.99 -1.27 6.21
N PRO A 77 8.74 -0.66 7.15
CA PRO A 77 8.56 -0.92 8.58
C PRO A 77 7.17 -0.62 9.13
N GLN A 78 6.45 0.28 8.49
CA GLN A 78 5.06 0.62 8.80
C GLN A 78 4.14 -0.01 7.74
N SER A 79 3.22 -0.86 8.20
CA SER A 79 2.32 -1.63 7.33
C SER A 79 1.44 -0.76 6.44
N SER A 80 0.88 0.34 6.96
CA SER A 80 0.04 1.25 6.17
C SER A 80 0.80 1.85 4.98
N VAL A 81 2.05 2.24 5.19
CA VAL A 81 2.92 2.77 4.14
C VAL A 81 3.24 1.68 3.11
N ALA A 82 3.56 0.45 3.54
CA ALA A 82 3.80 -0.66 2.61
C ALA A 82 2.59 -0.89 1.70
N VAL A 83 1.38 -0.89 2.26
CA VAL A 83 0.13 -1.03 1.50
C VAL A 83 -0.05 0.10 0.50
N CYS A 84 0.09 1.35 0.93
CA CYS A 84 -0.07 2.50 0.05
C CYS A 84 0.98 2.54 -1.08
N MET A 85 2.24 2.19 -0.81
CA MET A 85 3.28 2.08 -1.84
C MET A 85 2.93 1.01 -2.87
N ALA A 86 2.53 -0.19 -2.42
CA ALA A 86 2.15 -1.27 -3.34
C ALA A 86 0.88 -0.90 -4.14
N ALA A 87 -0.04 -0.14 -3.56
CA ALA A 87 -1.23 0.34 -4.25
C ALA A 87 -0.90 1.38 -5.33
N VAL A 88 0.03 2.31 -5.05
CA VAL A 88 0.53 3.26 -6.05
C VAL A 88 1.16 2.52 -7.23
N ASP A 89 2.01 1.53 -6.97
CA ASP A 89 2.64 0.71 -8.00
C ASP A 89 1.60 -0.07 -8.83
N ALA A 90 0.61 -0.67 -8.16
CA ALA A 90 -0.47 -1.43 -8.80
C ALA A 90 -1.42 -0.58 -9.68
N LEU A 91 -1.64 0.67 -9.30
CA LEU A 91 -2.55 1.60 -9.99
C LEU A 91 -1.84 2.48 -11.00
N GLY A 92 -0.53 2.67 -10.84
CA GLY A 92 0.30 3.46 -11.73
C GLY A 92 0.38 2.84 -13.13
N PRO A 93 0.80 3.62 -14.14
CA PRO A 93 1.05 3.07 -15.46
C PRO A 93 2.14 2.00 -15.35
N LEU A 94 1.80 0.76 -15.75
CA LEU A 94 2.77 -0.32 -15.99
C LEU A 94 3.91 0.23 -16.85
N SER A 95 5.09 0.44 -16.25
CA SER A 95 6.30 0.79 -16.98
C SER A 95 6.94 -0.44 -17.61
#